data_AF-A0A067E5H1-F1
#
_entry.id   AF-A0A067E5H1-F1
#
_cell.length_a   1.000
_cell.length_b   1.000
_cell.length_c   1.000
_cell.angle_alpha   90.00
_cell.angle_beta   90.00
_cell.angle_gamma   90.00
#
_symmetry.space_group_name_H-M   'P 1'
#
loop_
_entity.id
_entity.type
_entity.pdbx_description
1 polymer ?
#
loop_
_entity_poly.entity_id
_entity_poly.type
_entity_poly.pdbx_seq_one_letter_code
_entity_poly.pdbx_strand_id
1 'polypeptide(L)'
;MAISIEIHQSIKIALLLLLCGLVIIFSSSSVLAAEEIVALPPLRAKLHDLLEQCAQFLTAQCGATFNAIMHNRKEDVEPSDECCMRLIVAGPTCHRRFVEVTLPSLFQVMNHSDAMQQGVRLWNHCVNVAIKFKIRNVLPPKSLQ
;
A
#
# COMPACT_ATOMS: atom_id res chain seq x y z
N MET A 1 -47.77 51.93 27.40
CA MET A 1 -47.31 50.54 27.60
C MET A 1 -47.03 49.76 26.31
N ALA A 2 -47.38 50.27 25.10
CA ALA A 2 -47.12 49.55 23.84
C ALA A 2 -45.65 49.59 23.36
N ILE A 3 -44.93 50.70 23.60
CA ILE A 3 -43.57 50.93 23.10
C ILE A 3 -42.54 49.95 23.72
N SER A 4 -42.76 49.54 24.98
CA SER A 4 -41.87 48.61 25.68
C SER A 4 -41.91 47.18 25.12
N ILE A 5 -43.04 46.79 24.50
CA ILE A 5 -43.26 45.44 23.96
C ILE A 5 -42.58 45.30 22.59
N GLU A 6 -42.65 46.33 21.74
CA GLU A 6 -41.99 46.32 20.42
C GLU A 6 -40.46 46.30 20.53
N ILE A 7 -39.90 47.03 21.50
CA ILE A 7 -38.46 47.03 21.77
C ILE A 7 -38.01 45.64 22.24
N HIS A 8 -38.77 45.02 23.14
CA HIS A 8 -38.45 43.67 23.64
C HIS A 8 -38.55 42.59 22.55
N GLN A 9 -39.52 42.71 21.63
CA GLN A 9 -39.66 41.79 20.50
C GLN A 9 -38.56 41.98 19.46
N SER A 10 -38.16 43.22 19.18
CA SER A 10 -37.05 43.55 18.29
C SER A 10 -35.70 43.03 18.82
N ILE A 11 -35.46 43.13 20.13
CA ILE A 11 -34.24 42.61 20.78
C ILE A 11 -34.18 41.07 20.67
N LYS A 12 -35.30 40.37 20.87
CA LYS A 12 -35.35 38.90 20.76
C LYS A 12 -35.05 38.43 19.33
N ILE A 13 -35.60 39.11 18.32
CA ILE A 13 -35.36 38.79 16.91
C ILE A 13 -33.89 39.03 16.55
N ALA A 14 -33.32 40.17 16.98
CA ALA A 14 -31.91 40.46 16.76
C ALA A 14 -30.98 39.43 17.41
N LEU A 15 -31.29 38.99 18.64
CA LEU A 15 -30.51 37.96 19.34
C LEU A 15 -30.62 36.58 18.66
N LEU A 16 -31.82 36.21 18.19
CA LEU A 16 -32.04 34.98 17.41
C LEU A 16 -31.25 34.98 16.10
N LEU A 17 -31.22 36.09 15.37
CA LEU A 17 -30.47 36.22 14.12
C LEU A 17 -28.95 36.15 14.35
N LEU A 18 -28.43 36.75 15.42
CA LEU A 18 -27.02 36.65 15.78
C LEU A 18 -26.60 35.22 16.16
N LEU A 19 -27.45 34.50 16.91
CA LEU A 19 -27.20 33.10 17.27
C LEU A 19 -27.28 32.18 16.03
N CYS A 20 -28.23 32.38 15.13
CA CYS A 20 -28.32 31.62 13.88
C CYS A 20 -27.14 31.89 12.94
N GLY A 21 -26.67 33.15 12.85
CA GLY A 21 -25.50 33.52 12.05
C GLY A 21 -24.21 32.82 12.49
N LEU A 22 -24.00 32.66 13.80
CA LEU A 22 -22.84 31.94 14.34
C LEU A 22 -22.87 30.44 14.00
N VAL A 23 -24.04 29.80 13.94
CA VAL A 23 -24.18 28.38 13.59
C VAL A 23 -23.86 28.12 12.11
N ILE A 24 -24.15 29.09 11.23
CA ILE A 24 -23.84 28.98 9.79
C ILE A 24 -22.34 29.09 9.53
N ILE A 25 -21.62 29.95 10.27
CA ILE A 25 -20.16 30.11 10.12
C ILE A 25 -19.41 28.84 10.60
N PHE A 26 -19.86 28.21 11.70
CA PHE A 26 -19.24 26.99 12.22
C PHE A 26 -19.47 25.75 11.35
N SER A 27 -20.53 25.71 10.54
CA SER A 27 -20.83 24.57 9.65
C SER A 27 -20.17 24.66 8.28
N SER A 28 -19.72 25.85 7.85
CA SER A 28 -19.06 26.06 6.56
C SER A 28 -17.56 25.73 6.53
N SER A 29 -16.91 25.42 7.65
CA SER A 29 -15.45 25.18 7.70
C SER A 29 -15.02 23.76 7.27
N SER A 30 -15.91 22.92 6.76
CA SER A 30 -15.58 21.52 6.44
C SER A 30 -15.62 21.13 4.97
N VAL A 31 -15.69 22.07 4.03
CA VAL A 31 -15.61 21.74 2.60
C VAL A 31 -14.52 22.56 1.90
N LEU A 32 -13.27 22.40 2.35
CA LEU A 32 -12.15 22.33 1.40
C LEU A 32 -11.92 20.84 1.13
N ALA A 33 -12.81 20.26 0.32
CA ALA A 33 -12.53 19.00 -0.36
C ALA A 33 -11.34 19.28 -1.29
N ALA A 34 -10.28 18.50 -1.08
CA ALA A 34 -9.03 18.59 -1.82
C ALA A 34 -9.26 18.72 -3.33
N GLU A 35 -8.59 19.68 -3.92
CA GLU A 35 -8.37 19.76 -5.36
C GLU A 35 -7.38 18.64 -5.74
N GLU A 36 -7.87 17.40 -5.80
CA GLU A 36 -7.11 16.27 -6.33
C GLU A 36 -7.20 16.35 -7.86
N ILE A 37 -6.05 16.56 -8.48
CA ILE A 37 -5.84 16.52 -9.93
C ILE A 37 -6.34 15.15 -10.44
N VAL A 38 -7.55 15.15 -11.00
CA VAL A 38 -8.17 14.00 -11.65
C VAL A 38 -7.41 13.70 -12.93
N ALA A 39 -6.44 12.78 -12.85
CA ALA A 39 -6.08 11.86 -13.93
C ALA A 39 -5.13 10.76 -13.43
N LEU A 40 -5.69 9.65 -12.91
CA LEU A 40 -5.45 8.26 -13.35
C LEU A 40 -6.37 7.20 -12.65
N PRO A 41 -7.70 7.39 -12.52
CA PRO A 41 -8.58 6.37 -11.93
C PRO A 41 -8.55 4.98 -12.60
N PRO A 42 -8.59 4.84 -13.96
CA PRO A 42 -8.65 3.53 -14.60
C PRO A 42 -7.32 2.76 -14.53
N LEU A 43 -6.17 3.46 -14.50
CA LEU A 43 -4.88 2.81 -14.32
C LEU A 43 -4.72 2.30 -12.88
N ARG A 44 -5.19 3.08 -11.89
CA ARG A 44 -5.17 2.69 -10.47
C ARG A 44 -6.03 1.46 -10.21
N ALA A 45 -7.23 1.41 -10.78
CA ALA A 45 -8.12 0.25 -10.68
C ALA A 45 -7.49 -1.01 -11.33
N LYS A 46 -6.97 -0.88 -12.56
CA LYS A 46 -6.32 -2.01 -13.24
C LYS A 46 -5.06 -2.51 -12.53
N LEU A 47 -4.31 -1.61 -11.90
CA LEU A 47 -3.16 -1.96 -11.07
C LEU A 47 -3.60 -2.71 -9.81
N HIS A 48 -4.67 -2.25 -9.15
CA HIS A 48 -5.25 -2.90 -7.97
C HIS A 48 -5.73 -4.32 -8.28
N ASP A 49 -6.49 -4.51 -9.36
CA ASP A 49 -7.01 -5.84 -9.76
C ASP A 49 -5.89 -6.84 -10.08
N LEU A 50 -4.78 -6.36 -10.64
CA LEU A 50 -3.61 -7.18 -10.93
C LEU A 50 -2.79 -7.49 -9.67
N LEU A 51 -2.68 -6.54 -8.74
CA LEU A 51 -2.06 -6.77 -7.44
C LEU A 51 -2.87 -7.77 -6.62
N GLU A 52 -4.19 -7.71 -6.67
CA GLU A 52 -5.09 -8.63 -5.98
C GLU A 52 -4.93 -10.07 -6.49
N GLN A 53 -4.86 -10.25 -7.82
CA GLN A 53 -4.56 -11.54 -8.44
C GLN A 53 -3.17 -12.09 -8.08
N CYS A 54 -2.21 -11.22 -7.79
CA CYS A 54 -0.89 -11.65 -7.33
C CYS A 54 -0.86 -11.93 -5.82
N ALA A 55 -1.60 -11.12 -5.05
CA ALA A 55 -1.65 -11.20 -3.60
C ALA A 55 -2.28 -12.51 -3.11
N GLN A 56 -3.19 -13.13 -3.88
CA GLN A 56 -3.80 -14.40 -3.49
C GLN A 56 -2.80 -15.54 -3.22
N PHE A 57 -1.60 -15.47 -3.82
CA PHE A 57 -0.56 -16.48 -3.65
C PHE A 57 0.37 -16.18 -2.46
N LEU A 58 0.38 -14.95 -1.97
CA LEU A 58 1.28 -14.48 -0.92
C LEU A 58 0.53 -14.28 0.39
N THR A 59 1.09 -14.76 1.50
CA THR A 59 0.59 -14.39 2.82
C THR A 59 1.04 -12.97 3.16
N ALA A 60 0.30 -12.30 4.05
CA ALA A 60 0.70 -10.99 4.57
C ALA A 60 2.12 -11.02 5.17
N GLN A 61 2.48 -12.12 5.83
CA GLN A 61 3.83 -12.34 6.37
C GLN A 61 4.89 -12.36 5.27
N CYS A 62 4.69 -13.15 4.20
CA CYS A 62 5.65 -13.20 3.10
C CYS A 62 5.78 -11.85 2.38
N GLY A 63 4.66 -11.14 2.19
CA GLY A 63 4.66 -9.79 1.63
C GLY A 63 5.48 -8.80 2.48
N ALA A 64 5.31 -8.85 3.81
CA ALA A 64 6.09 -8.02 4.74
C ALA A 64 7.59 -8.37 4.71
N THR A 65 7.94 -9.66 4.67
CA THR A 65 9.34 -10.09 4.54
C THR A 65 9.97 -9.63 3.24
N PHE A 66 9.30 -9.79 2.10
CA PHE A 66 9.81 -9.30 0.82
C PHE A 66 9.95 -7.79 0.82
N ASN A 67 8.99 -7.06 1.40
CA ASN A 67 9.09 -5.62 1.52
C ASN A 67 10.31 -5.21 2.38
N ALA A 68 10.55 -5.89 3.50
CA ALA A 68 11.72 -5.66 4.34
C ALA A 68 13.03 -5.92 3.58
N ILE A 69 13.10 -7.03 2.84
CA ILE A 69 14.26 -7.37 1.99
C ILE A 69 14.49 -6.29 0.94
N MET A 70 13.43 -5.78 0.29
CA MET A 70 13.55 -4.72 -0.70
C MET A 70 14.11 -3.42 -0.11
N HIS A 71 13.76 -3.10 1.15
CA HIS A 71 14.24 -1.91 1.85
C HIS A 71 15.59 -2.10 2.55
N ASN A 72 16.08 -3.33 2.67
CA ASN A 72 17.33 -3.63 3.35
C ASN A 72 18.47 -3.87 2.35
N ARG A 73 19.54 -3.09 2.48
CA ARG A 73 20.78 -3.29 1.70
C ARG A 73 21.71 -4.35 2.28
N LYS A 74 21.43 -4.83 3.50
CA LYS A 74 22.16 -5.91 4.17
C LYS A 74 21.44 -7.24 3.93
N GLU A 75 22.21 -8.30 3.79
CA GLU A 75 21.72 -9.68 3.55
C GLU A 75 21.36 -10.40 4.86
N ASP A 76 21.01 -9.67 5.93
CA ASP A 76 20.68 -10.25 7.24
C ASP A 76 19.24 -10.75 7.33
N VAL A 77 18.41 -10.43 6.34
CA VAL A 77 17.03 -10.90 6.22
C VAL A 77 16.91 -11.71 4.94
N GLU A 78 16.63 -13.00 5.07
CA GLU A 78 16.34 -13.90 3.96
C GLU A 78 14.88 -14.36 3.99
N PRO A 79 14.26 -14.62 2.83
CA PRO A 79 12.92 -15.19 2.79
C PRO A 79 12.96 -16.66 3.19
N SER A 80 11.90 -17.15 3.84
CA SER A 80 11.78 -18.58 4.12
C SER A 80 11.56 -19.39 2.84
N ASP A 81 11.90 -20.69 2.88
CA ASP A 81 11.61 -21.63 1.78
C ASP A 81 10.13 -21.58 1.36
N GLU A 82 9.20 -21.49 2.32
CA GLU A 82 7.77 -21.38 2.04
C GLU A 82 7.43 -20.09 1.29
N CYS A 83 7.95 -18.94 1.74
CA CYS A 83 7.70 -17.67 1.06
C CYS A 83 8.27 -17.69 -0.36
N CYS A 84 9.47 -18.25 -0.55
CA CYS A 84 10.02 -18.42 -1.88
C CYS A 84 9.15 -19.31 -2.77
N MET A 85 8.65 -20.45 -2.27
CA MET A 85 7.76 -21.31 -3.05
C MET A 85 6.48 -20.58 -3.47
N ARG A 86 5.88 -19.79 -2.56
CA ARG A 86 4.71 -18.95 -2.86
C ARG A 86 4.99 -17.90 -3.93
N LEU A 87 6.15 -17.23 -3.87
CA LEU A 87 6.57 -16.25 -4.88
C LEU A 87 6.78 -16.91 -6.25
N ILE A 88 7.37 -18.10 -6.29
CA ILE A 88 7.55 -18.87 -7.53
C ILE A 88 6.21 -19.31 -8.12
N VAL A 89 5.25 -19.73 -7.29
CA VAL A 89 3.88 -20.04 -7.74
C VAL A 89 3.15 -18.81 -8.28
N ALA A 90 3.30 -17.65 -7.61
CA ALA A 90 2.75 -16.38 -8.09
C ALA A 90 3.36 -15.97 -9.45
N GLY A 91 4.62 -16.34 -9.68
CA GLY A 91 5.29 -16.22 -10.96
C GLY A 91 6.01 -14.88 -11.19
N PRO A 92 6.80 -14.81 -12.27
CA PRO A 92 7.71 -13.68 -12.52
C PRO A 92 6.98 -12.36 -12.78
N THR A 93 5.78 -12.41 -13.33
CA THR A 93 4.94 -11.23 -13.56
C THR A 93 4.55 -10.59 -12.24
N CYS A 94 4.07 -11.38 -11.27
CA CYS A 94 3.68 -10.88 -9.96
C CYS A 94 4.86 -10.30 -9.18
N HIS A 95 6.02 -10.96 -9.25
CA HIS A 95 7.25 -10.43 -8.68
C HIS A 95 7.64 -9.08 -9.28
N ARG A 96 7.66 -8.95 -10.61
CA ARG A 96 8.01 -7.68 -11.27
C ARG A 96 7.07 -6.55 -10.86
N ARG A 97 5.76 -6.81 -10.81
CA ARG A 97 4.78 -5.82 -10.38
C ARG A 97 4.99 -5.42 -8.93
N PHE A 98 5.25 -6.37 -8.04
CA PHE A 98 5.58 -6.10 -6.64
C PHE A 98 6.79 -5.15 -6.53
N VAL A 99 7.86 -5.43 -7.29
CA VAL A 99 9.04 -4.55 -7.35
C VAL A 99 8.65 -3.16 -7.85
N GLU A 100 7.95 -3.06 -8.99
CA GLU A 100 7.52 -1.78 -9.58
C GLU A 100 6.69 -0.92 -8.62
N VAL A 101 5.77 -1.50 -7.85
CA VAL A 101 4.96 -0.74 -6.88
C VAL A 101 5.72 -0.38 -5.61
N THR A 102 6.77 -1.13 -5.28
CA THR A 102 7.64 -0.87 -4.11
C THR A 102 8.70 0.17 -4.45
N LEU A 103 9.09 0.33 -5.72
CA LEU A 103 10.13 1.29 -6.15
C LEU A 103 9.95 2.71 -5.60
N PRO A 104 8.76 3.34 -5.63
CA PRO A 104 8.60 4.69 -5.14
C PRO A 104 8.96 4.85 -3.65
N SER A 105 8.70 3.85 -2.82
CA SER A 105 9.06 3.90 -1.39
C SER A 105 10.56 3.72 -1.16
N LEU A 106 11.26 3.10 -2.12
CA LEU A 106 12.69 2.82 -2.04
C LEU A 106 13.58 4.01 -2.44
N PHE A 107 13.05 5.00 -3.17
CA PHE A 107 13.86 6.12 -3.67
C PHE A 107 14.47 7.01 -2.57
N GLN A 108 13.95 6.95 -1.35
CA GLN A 108 14.53 7.65 -0.20
C GLN A 108 15.80 6.95 0.33
N VAL A 109 15.97 5.66 0.05
CA VAL A 109 17.02 4.81 0.64
C VAL A 109 18.00 4.23 -0.40
N MET A 110 17.59 4.15 -1.67
CA MET A 110 18.41 3.64 -2.77
C MET A 110 17.96 4.20 -4.13
N ASN A 111 18.84 4.19 -5.13
CA ASN A 111 18.48 4.63 -6.48
C ASN A 111 17.63 3.55 -7.21
N HIS A 112 17.01 3.94 -8.31
CA HIS A 112 16.14 3.05 -9.10
C HIS A 112 16.84 1.78 -9.60
N SER A 113 18.10 1.89 -10.04
CA SER A 113 18.88 0.74 -10.54
C SER A 113 19.14 -0.25 -9.42
N ASP A 114 19.56 0.22 -8.25
CA ASP A 114 19.86 -0.62 -7.09
C ASP A 114 18.60 -1.34 -6.59
N ALA A 115 17.46 -0.64 -6.58
CA ALA A 115 16.17 -1.22 -6.19
C ALA A 115 15.72 -2.32 -7.16
N MET A 116 15.87 -2.10 -8.46
CA MET A 116 15.62 -3.14 -9.48
C MET A 116 16.54 -4.33 -9.31
N GLN A 117 17.83 -4.10 -9.04
CA GLN A 117 18.78 -5.19 -8.77
C GLN A 117 18.43 -5.97 -7.50
N GLN A 118 17.93 -5.31 -6.45
CA GLN A 118 17.45 -5.98 -5.25
C GLN A 118 16.27 -6.90 -5.57
N GLY A 119 15.33 -6.42 -6.38
CA GLY A 119 14.24 -7.26 -6.90
C GLY A 119 14.74 -8.48 -7.66
N VAL A 120 15.73 -8.32 -8.53
CA VAL A 120 16.35 -9.43 -9.27
C VAL A 120 17.05 -10.43 -8.34
N ARG A 121 17.78 -9.94 -7.33
CA ARG A 121 18.44 -10.79 -6.32
C ARG A 121 17.42 -11.65 -5.57
N LEU A 122 16.34 -11.05 -5.09
CA LEU A 122 15.27 -11.76 -4.39
C LEU A 122 14.65 -12.87 -5.26
N TRP A 123 14.36 -12.56 -6.53
CA TRP A 123 13.82 -13.55 -7.46
C TRP A 123 14.77 -14.73 -7.67
N ASN A 124 16.04 -14.45 -7.97
CA ASN A 124 17.04 -15.48 -8.23
C ASN A 124 17.30 -16.36 -7.00
N HIS A 125 17.29 -15.77 -5.80
CA HIS A 125 17.36 -16.52 -4.56
C HIS A 125 16.20 -17.54 -4.47
N CYS A 126 14.97 -17.10 -4.69
CA CYS A 126 13.81 -18.00 -4.62
C CYS A 126 13.77 -19.05 -5.74
N VAL A 127 14.27 -18.74 -6.94
CA VAL A 127 14.46 -19.74 -8.01
C VAL A 127 15.44 -20.84 -7.55
N ASN A 128 16.55 -20.46 -6.92
CA ASN A 128 17.53 -21.43 -6.41
C ASN A 128 16.94 -22.33 -5.32
N VAL A 129 16.15 -21.77 -4.41
CA VAL A 129 15.41 -22.54 -3.39
C VAL A 129 14.47 -23.55 -4.06
N ALA A 130 13.69 -23.14 -5.04
CA ALA A 130 12.76 -24.02 -5.75
C ALA A 130 13.48 -25.14 -6.52
N ILE A 131 14.63 -24.86 -7.14
CA ILE A 131 15.47 -25.87 -7.81
C ILE A 131 15.99 -26.88 -6.78
N LYS A 132 16.54 -26.42 -5.65
CA LYS A 132 17.03 -27.31 -4.57
C LYS A 132 15.91 -28.19 -4.03
N PHE A 133 14.71 -27.63 -3.85
CA PHE A 133 13.53 -28.38 -3.43
C PHE A 133 13.17 -29.46 -4.46
N LYS A 134 13.13 -29.13 -5.75
CA LYS A 134 12.88 -30.11 -6.83
C LYS A 134 13.94 -31.21 -6.83
N ILE A 135 15.23 -30.89 -6.72
CA ILE A 135 16.31 -31.88 -6.69
C ILE A 135 16.17 -32.80 -5.48
N ARG A 136 15.94 -32.28 -4.26
CA ARG A 136 15.74 -33.12 -3.05
C ARG A 136 14.56 -34.08 -3.19
N ASN A 137 13.48 -33.65 -3.83
CA ASN A 137 12.28 -34.47 -4.01
C ASN A 137 12.40 -35.46 -5.18
N VAL A 138 13.32 -35.24 -6.12
CA VAL A 138 13.60 -36.14 -7.26
C VAL A 138 14.73 -37.12 -6.96
N LEU A 139 15.76 -36.68 -6.23
CA LEU A 139 16.93 -37.46 -5.85
C LEU A 139 16.89 -37.71 -4.32
N PRO A 140 16.20 -38.77 -3.85
CA PRO A 140 16.21 -39.10 -2.44
C PRO A 140 17.64 -39.45 -1.99
N PRO A 141 18.04 -39.14 -0.74
CA PRO A 141 19.43 -39.16 -0.26
C PRO A 141 20.11 -40.53 -0.19
N LYS A 142 19.57 -41.58 -0.83
CA LYS A 142 20.08 -42.96 -0.78
C LYS A 142 20.82 -43.45 -2.03
N SER A 143 21.03 -42.63 -3.06
CA SER A 143 21.65 -43.08 -4.33
C SER A 143 23.13 -42.68 -4.53
N LEU A 144 23.81 -42.27 -3.46
CA LEU A 144 25.25 -41.93 -3.45
C LEU A 144 26.00 -42.73 -2.36
N GLN A 145 25.82 -44.04 -2.35
CA GLN A 145 26.69 -45.00 -1.67
C GLN A 145 27.32 -45.92 -2.72
#